data_AF-A0A831XSV8-F1
#
_entry.id   AF-A0A831XSV8-F1
#
_cell.length_a   1.000
_cell.length_b   1.000
_cell.length_c   1.000
_cell.angle_alpha   90.00
_cell.angle_beta   90.00
_cell.angle_gamma   90.00
#
_symmetry.space_group_name_H-M   'P 1'
#
loop_
_entity.id
_entity.type
_entity.pdbx_description
1 polymer ?
#
loop_
_entity_poly.entity_id
_entity_poly.type
_entity_poly.pdbx_seq_one_letter_code
_entity_poly.pdbx_strand_id
1 'polypeptide(L)'
;DEEDWLGEDGKPGLVDLLTCWGSGRININTASETVLQCIPDLDESAITTILAFRAGMDGELGTDDDEAFYNMEDLAVRGRITGDSAEAIKRYCTFSSTCYTITGIATLRRGKVRACCRAVVSGANVIQWREGPFDS
;
A
#
# COMPACT_ATOMS: atom_id res chain seq x y z
N ASP A 1 18.76 -10.63 -10.02
CA ASP A 1 19.74 -11.00 -8.97
C ASP A 1 19.16 -10.72 -7.58
N GLU A 2 19.85 -11.04 -6.47
CA GLU A 2 19.28 -10.83 -5.10
C GLU A 2 18.90 -9.36 -4.83
N GLU A 3 19.61 -8.41 -5.43
CA GLU A 3 19.32 -6.98 -5.37
C GLU A 3 17.97 -6.62 -6.03
N ASP A 4 17.61 -7.23 -7.17
CA ASP A 4 16.27 -6.99 -7.77
C ASP A 4 15.15 -7.54 -6.88
N TRP A 5 15.44 -8.63 -6.16
CA TRP A 5 14.48 -9.27 -5.28
C TRP A 5 14.26 -8.49 -3.99
N LEU A 6 15.35 -8.09 -3.34
CA LEU A 6 15.34 -7.45 -2.01
C LEU A 6 15.31 -5.92 -2.05
N GLY A 7 15.72 -5.30 -3.16
CA GLY A 7 15.87 -3.85 -3.28
C GLY A 7 17.24 -3.34 -2.84
N GLU A 8 17.42 -2.03 -2.95
CA GLU A 8 18.59 -1.26 -2.49
C GLU A 8 18.11 -0.12 -1.58
N ASP A 9 19.02 0.54 -0.86
CA ASP A 9 18.71 1.73 -0.07
C ASP A 9 17.94 2.78 -0.92
N GLY A 10 16.66 2.98 -0.57
CA GLY A 10 15.78 3.94 -1.23
C GLY A 10 15.07 3.44 -2.50
N LYS A 11 15.23 2.17 -2.91
CA LYS A 11 14.50 1.58 -4.03
C LYS A 11 13.78 0.28 -3.61
N PRO A 12 12.45 0.18 -3.81
CA PRO A 12 11.72 -1.04 -3.45
C PRO A 12 12.20 -2.24 -4.28
N GLY A 13 12.35 -3.39 -3.63
CA GLY A 13 12.56 -4.66 -4.30
C GLY A 13 11.26 -5.28 -4.79
N LEU A 14 11.34 -6.37 -5.55
CA LEU A 14 10.15 -7.13 -5.97
C LEU A 14 9.28 -7.57 -4.78
N VAL A 15 9.90 -7.87 -3.63
CA VAL A 15 9.19 -8.25 -2.40
C VAL A 15 8.29 -7.14 -1.84
N ASP A 16 8.60 -5.87 -2.13
CA ASP A 16 7.86 -4.72 -1.63
C ASP A 16 6.67 -4.33 -2.53
N LEU A 17 6.69 -4.79 -3.79
CA LEU A 17 5.70 -4.44 -4.80
C LEU A 17 4.60 -5.50 -4.96
N LEU A 18 4.81 -6.72 -4.44
CA LEU A 18 3.95 -7.87 -4.70
C LEU A 18 3.34 -8.44 -3.42
N THR A 19 2.09 -8.92 -3.54
CA THR A 19 1.43 -9.71 -2.49
C THR A 19 0.62 -10.85 -3.10
N CYS A 20 0.57 -11.99 -2.42
CA CYS A 20 -0.30 -13.11 -2.77
C CYS A 20 -1.61 -13.11 -1.95
N TRP A 21 -1.84 -12.05 -1.17
CA TRP A 21 -2.96 -11.95 -0.23
C TRP A 21 -3.95 -10.86 -0.66
N GLY A 22 -5.23 -11.01 -0.26
CA GLY A 22 -6.28 -10.02 -0.52
C GLY A 22 -7.18 -10.39 -1.70
N SER A 23 -7.79 -9.37 -2.32
CA SER A 23 -8.80 -9.52 -3.38
C SER A 23 -8.22 -9.58 -4.80
N GLY A 24 -6.89 -9.52 -4.94
CA GLY A 24 -6.23 -9.37 -6.24
C GLY A 24 -6.37 -7.98 -6.88
N ARG A 25 -6.87 -7.00 -6.11
CA ARG A 25 -7.04 -5.61 -6.53
C ARG A 25 -6.17 -4.70 -5.67
N ILE A 26 -5.69 -3.61 -6.27
CA ILE A 26 -4.75 -2.68 -5.64
C ILE A 26 -5.53 -1.63 -4.85
N ASN A 27 -5.22 -1.43 -3.56
CA ASN A 27 -5.87 -0.35 -2.80
C ASN A 27 -5.25 1.00 -3.17
N ILE A 28 -6.00 1.84 -3.87
CA ILE A 28 -5.53 3.13 -4.40
C ILE A 28 -5.09 4.11 -3.29
N ASN A 29 -5.69 3.98 -2.10
CA ASN A 29 -5.42 4.84 -0.95
C ASN A 29 -4.12 4.48 -0.23
N THR A 30 -3.50 3.33 -0.53
CA THR A 30 -2.29 2.85 0.16
C THR A 30 -1.19 2.40 -0.78
N ALA A 31 -1.48 2.13 -2.05
CA ALA A 31 -0.48 1.69 -3.02
C ALA A 31 0.62 2.73 -3.20
N SER A 32 1.87 2.28 -3.38
CA SER A 32 2.96 3.18 -3.74
C SER A 32 2.80 3.71 -5.16
N GLU A 33 3.48 4.82 -5.46
CA GLU A 33 3.53 5.36 -6.82
C GLU A 33 3.98 4.32 -7.84
N THR A 34 5.05 3.59 -7.54
CA THR A 34 5.59 2.53 -8.41
C THR A 34 4.57 1.44 -8.72
N VAL A 35 3.76 1.03 -7.73
CA VAL A 35 2.68 0.07 -7.95
C VAL A 35 1.58 0.66 -8.84
N LEU A 36 1.23 1.93 -8.66
CA LEU A 36 0.23 2.61 -9.51
C LEU A 36 0.72 2.76 -10.96
N GLN A 37 2.00 3.08 -11.17
CA GLN A 37 2.62 3.19 -12.50
C GLN A 37 2.61 1.87 -13.28
N CYS A 38 2.47 0.73 -12.58
CA CYS A 38 2.35 -0.58 -13.20
C CYS A 38 0.93 -0.91 -13.69
N ILE A 39 -0.07 -0.05 -13.42
CA ILE A 39 -1.46 -0.27 -13.83
C ILE A 39 -1.64 0.14 -15.30
N PRO A 40 -2.10 -0.78 -16.18
CA PRO A 40 -2.37 -0.43 -17.57
C PRO A 40 -3.45 0.66 -17.69
N ASP A 41 -3.23 1.59 -18.63
CA ASP A 41 -4.15 2.69 -18.95
C ASP A 41 -4.42 3.67 -17.80
N LEU A 42 -3.58 3.66 -16.75
CA LEU A 42 -3.59 4.67 -15.69
C LEU A 42 -2.51 5.72 -15.97
N ASP A 43 -2.96 6.95 -16.24
CA ASP A 43 -2.07 8.03 -16.63
C ASP A 43 -1.30 8.62 -15.44
N GLU A 44 -0.08 9.09 -15.70
CA GLU A 44 0.79 9.72 -14.70
C GLU A 44 0.15 10.96 -14.03
N SER A 45 -0.69 11.70 -14.77
CA SER A 45 -1.45 12.84 -14.22
C SER A 45 -2.50 12.40 -13.21
N ALA A 46 -3.15 11.25 -13.44
CA ALA A 46 -4.08 10.66 -12.49
C ALA A 46 -3.34 10.15 -11.25
N ILE A 47 -2.18 9.52 -11.42
CA ILE A 47 -1.31 9.07 -10.32
C ILE A 47 -0.88 10.26 -9.45
N THR A 48 -0.39 11.33 -10.07
CA THR A 48 -0.01 12.57 -9.38
C THR A 48 -1.19 13.14 -8.58
N THR A 49 -2.38 13.15 -9.18
CA THR A 49 -3.60 13.63 -8.53
C THR A 49 -3.99 12.76 -7.34
N ILE A 50 -3.87 11.43 -7.45
CA ILE A 50 -4.15 10.49 -6.36
C ILE A 50 -3.20 10.73 -5.19
N LEU A 51 -1.89 10.83 -5.45
CA LEU A 51 -0.89 11.00 -4.41
C LEU A 51 -1.02 12.35 -3.71
N ALA A 52 -1.20 13.43 -4.47
CA ALA A 52 -1.42 14.77 -3.92
C ALA A 52 -2.71 14.84 -3.11
N PHE A 53 -3.78 14.20 -3.58
CA PHE A 53 -5.03 14.13 -2.84
C PHE A 53 -4.86 13.38 -1.52
N ARG A 54 -4.16 12.23 -1.52
CA ARG A 54 -3.93 11.44 -0.32
C ARG A 54 -3.18 12.22 0.76
N ALA A 55 -2.23 13.05 0.36
CA ALA A 55 -1.37 13.84 1.23
C ALA A 55 -2.03 15.12 1.78
N GLY A 56 -3.35 15.29 1.61
CA GLY A 56 -4.07 16.39 2.25
C GLY A 56 -3.65 17.78 1.76
N MET A 57 -3.86 18.78 2.62
CA MET A 57 -3.52 20.17 2.35
C MET A 57 -2.04 20.48 2.64
N ASP A 58 -1.42 19.75 3.56
CA ASP A 58 -0.01 19.93 3.91
C ASP A 58 0.94 19.27 2.89
N GLY A 59 0.45 18.32 2.10
CA GLY A 59 1.22 17.64 1.06
C GLY A 59 2.14 16.55 1.61
N GLU A 60 1.98 16.16 2.87
CA GLU A 60 2.76 15.13 3.54
C GLU A 60 1.88 13.89 3.82
N LEU A 61 2.34 12.70 3.41
CA LEU A 61 1.60 11.46 3.72
C LEU A 61 1.82 11.03 5.17
N GLY A 62 0.78 10.52 5.80
CA GLY A 62 0.81 9.99 7.16
C GLY A 62 0.53 11.04 8.23
N THR A 63 -0.04 12.18 7.85
CA THR A 63 -0.45 13.27 8.74
C THR A 63 -1.95 13.22 9.02
N ASP A 64 -2.44 14.10 9.90
CA ASP A 64 -3.84 14.09 10.35
C ASP A 64 -4.83 14.54 9.25
N ASP A 65 -4.37 15.23 8.20
CA ASP A 65 -5.19 15.70 7.09
C ASP A 65 -5.10 14.82 5.84
N ASP A 66 -4.49 13.64 5.95
CA ASP A 66 -4.54 12.60 4.92
C ASP A 66 -5.98 12.32 4.49
N GLU A 67 -6.21 12.29 3.17
CA GLU A 67 -7.54 12.07 2.59
C GLU A 67 -7.61 10.72 1.85
N ALA A 68 -8.81 10.18 1.73
CA ALA A 68 -9.04 8.91 1.06
C ALA A 68 -10.24 8.97 0.09
N PHE A 69 -10.13 8.23 -1.00
CA PHE A 69 -11.26 7.97 -1.89
C PHE A 69 -12.07 6.79 -1.36
N TYR A 70 -13.39 6.92 -1.33
CA TYR A 70 -14.26 5.85 -0.81
C TYR A 70 -14.94 5.02 -1.91
N ASN A 71 -15.07 5.58 -3.11
CA ASN A 71 -15.73 4.94 -4.25
C ASN A 71 -15.43 5.67 -5.57
N MET A 72 -15.96 5.17 -6.69
CA MET A 72 -15.77 5.76 -8.02
C MET A 72 -16.41 7.15 -8.18
N GLU A 73 -17.51 7.43 -7.46
CA GLU A 73 -18.16 8.74 -7.53
C GLU A 73 -17.30 9.80 -6.85
N ASP A 74 -16.75 9.47 -5.67
CA ASP A 74 -15.78 10.28 -4.95
C ASP A 74 -14.53 10.57 -5.79
N LEU A 75 -14.00 9.54 -6.45
CA LEU A 75 -12.88 9.67 -7.39
C LEU A 75 -13.18 10.68 -8.52
N ALA A 76 -14.39 10.63 -9.10
CA ALA A 76 -14.79 11.53 -10.18
C ALA A 76 -15.05 12.96 -9.68
N VAL A 77 -15.64 13.14 -8.50
CA VAL A 77 -16.03 14.46 -7.96
C VAL A 77 -14.84 15.16 -7.31
N ARG A 78 -14.12 14.48 -6.42
CA ARG A 78 -13.03 15.04 -5.62
C ARG A 78 -11.70 14.95 -6.35
N GLY A 79 -11.42 13.80 -6.97
CA GLY A 79 -10.21 13.58 -7.75
C GLY A 79 -10.27 14.14 -9.17
N ARG A 80 -11.47 14.39 -9.72
CA ARG A 80 -11.67 14.78 -11.13
C ARG A 80 -11.06 13.78 -12.13
N ILE A 81 -10.84 12.54 -11.69
CA ILE A 81 -10.28 11.47 -12.53
C ILE A 81 -11.44 10.81 -13.27
N THR A 82 -11.40 10.88 -14.60
CA THR A 82 -12.44 10.38 -15.51
C THR A 82 -11.78 9.70 -16.72
N GLY A 83 -12.58 9.15 -17.63
CA GLY A 83 -12.08 8.52 -18.86
C GLY A 83 -11.31 7.22 -18.60
N ASP A 84 -10.26 6.98 -19.38
CA ASP A 84 -9.50 5.72 -19.40
C ASP A 84 -8.89 5.40 -18.03
N SER A 85 -8.28 6.39 -17.38
CA SER A 85 -7.75 6.26 -16.00
C SER A 85 -8.82 5.83 -15.00
N ALA A 86 -10.06 6.32 -15.12
CA ALA A 86 -11.15 5.90 -14.24
C ALA A 86 -11.60 4.47 -14.52
N GLU A 87 -11.64 4.04 -15.79
CA GLU A 87 -11.95 2.65 -16.13
C GLU A 87 -10.81 1.69 -15.72
N ALA A 88 -9.55 2.12 -15.78
CA ALA A 88 -8.40 1.38 -15.24
C ALA A 88 -8.53 1.19 -13.73
N ILE A 89 -8.82 2.25 -12.97
CA ILE A 89 -9.04 2.18 -11.52
C ILE A 89 -10.22 1.27 -11.21
N LYS A 90 -11.33 1.42 -11.92
CA LYS A 90 -12.52 0.57 -11.78
C LYS A 90 -12.27 -0.89 -12.09
N ARG A 91 -11.27 -1.23 -12.92
CA ARG A 91 -10.89 -2.60 -13.25
C ARG A 91 -9.88 -3.17 -12.25
N TYR A 92 -8.84 -2.45 -11.91
CA TYR A 92 -7.69 -3.00 -11.16
C TYR A 92 -7.66 -2.61 -9.67
N CYS A 93 -8.38 -1.57 -9.25
CA CYS A 93 -8.23 -0.99 -7.91
C CYS A 93 -9.44 -1.16 -6.98
N THR A 94 -9.17 -1.14 -5.68
CA THR A 94 -10.14 -1.06 -4.60
C THR A 94 -9.90 0.21 -3.76
N PHE A 95 -10.88 0.59 -2.96
CA PHE A 95 -10.81 1.74 -2.05
C PHE A 95 -10.56 1.34 -0.59
N SER A 96 -10.62 0.05 -0.29
CA SER A 96 -10.38 -0.49 1.04
C SER A 96 -9.66 -1.83 0.97
N SER A 97 -8.94 -2.13 2.04
CA SER A 97 -8.25 -3.40 2.24
C SER A 97 -9.08 -4.31 3.14
N THR A 98 -9.14 -5.60 2.80
CA THR A 98 -9.69 -6.65 3.68
C THR A 98 -8.59 -7.46 4.35
N CYS A 99 -7.36 -7.33 3.87
CA CYS A 99 -6.19 -8.06 4.34
C CYS A 99 -5.11 -7.08 4.78
N TYR A 100 -4.48 -7.37 5.92
CA TYR A 100 -3.49 -6.50 6.55
C TYR A 100 -2.28 -7.33 7.01
N THR A 101 -1.11 -6.72 6.93
CA THR A 101 0.11 -7.27 7.53
C THR A 101 0.39 -6.52 8.83
N ILE A 102 0.46 -7.24 9.94
CA ILE A 102 0.76 -6.72 11.27
C ILE A 102 2.16 -7.17 11.65
N THR A 103 3.05 -6.23 11.94
CA THR A 103 4.40 -6.50 12.45
C THR A 103 4.44 -6.18 13.94
N GLY A 104 4.67 -7.21 14.77
CA GLY A 104 4.85 -7.07 16.21
C GLY A 104 6.33 -7.08 16.57
N ILE A 105 6.74 -6.14 17.43
CA ILE A 105 8.12 -6.04 17.93
C ILE A 105 8.06 -6.00 19.46
N ALA A 106 8.69 -6.97 20.12
CA ALA A 106 8.78 -7.05 21.58
C ALA A 106 10.22 -6.84 22.05
N THR A 107 10.39 -6.06 23.13
CA THR A 107 11.68 -5.79 23.78
C THR A 107 11.66 -6.22 25.24
N LEU A 108 12.71 -6.91 25.70
CA LEU A 108 12.87 -7.25 27.12
C LEU A 108 13.45 -6.06 27.91
N ARG A 109 13.13 -5.97 29.20
CA ARG A 109 13.54 -4.89 30.15
C ARG A 109 15.06 -4.62 30.24
N ARG A 110 15.91 -5.54 29.75
CA ARG A 110 17.38 -5.40 29.69
C ARG A 110 17.94 -5.20 28.28
N GLY A 111 17.10 -4.83 27.31
CA GLY A 111 17.49 -4.29 26.01
C GLY A 111 18.07 -5.29 24.99
N LYS A 112 18.17 -6.60 25.30
CA LYS A 112 18.97 -7.52 24.46
C LYS A 112 18.28 -8.75 23.88
N VAL A 113 16.96 -8.75 23.73
CA VAL A 113 16.29 -9.61 22.74
C VAL A 113 15.13 -8.82 22.12
N ARG A 114 15.17 -8.65 20.80
CA ARG A 114 14.02 -8.22 19.99
C ARG A 114 13.37 -9.49 19.47
N ALA A 115 12.16 -9.79 19.92
CA ALA A 115 11.33 -10.79 19.24
C ALA A 115 10.48 -10.04 18.22
N CYS A 116 10.59 -10.40 16.95
CA CYS A 116 9.74 -9.85 15.90
C CYS A 116 8.84 -10.97 15.37
N CYS A 117 7.58 -10.63 15.14
CA CYS A 117 6.63 -11.48 14.46
C CYS A 117 5.88 -10.69 13.39
N ARG A 118 5.41 -11.38 12.36
CA ARG A 118 4.60 -10.82 11.28
C ARG A 118 3.42 -11.73 11.04
N ALA A 119 2.23 -11.14 11.07
CA ALA A 119 0.98 -11.82 10.85
C ALA A 119 0.27 -11.19 9.65
N VAL A 120 -0.21 -12.02 8.72
CA VAL A 120 -1.15 -11.59 7.69
C VAL A 120 -2.54 -11.96 8.17
N VAL A 121 -3.42 -10.98 8.27
CA VAL A 121 -4.78 -11.13 8.81
C VAL A 121 -5.82 -10.76 7.76
N SER A 122 -6.99 -11.41 7.83
CA SER A 122 -8.19 -11.04 7.08
C SER A 122 -9.40 -11.16 7.99
N GLY A 123 -10.05 -10.03 8.26
CA GLY A 123 -11.03 -9.93 9.35
C GLY A 123 -10.41 -10.38 10.68
N ALA A 124 -11.08 -11.30 11.37
CA ALA A 124 -10.59 -11.87 12.65
C ALA A 124 -9.62 -13.05 12.47
N ASN A 125 -9.32 -13.47 11.25
CA ASN A 125 -8.54 -14.68 10.98
C ASN A 125 -7.08 -14.34 10.70
N VAL A 126 -6.15 -15.08 11.33
CA VAL A 126 -4.73 -15.08 10.97
C VAL A 126 -4.52 -16.09 9.83
N ILE A 127 -4.13 -15.59 8.66
CA ILE A 127 -3.89 -16.42 7.46
C ILE A 127 -2.45 -16.92 7.45
N GLN A 128 -1.51 -16.08 7.88
CA GLN A 128 -0.09 -16.43 7.93
C GLN A 128 0.53 -15.87 9.20
N TRP A 129 1.39 -16.66 9.84
CA TRP A 129 2.21 -16.26 10.97
C TRP A 129 3.66 -16.58 10.69
N ARG A 130 4.56 -15.65 10.99
CA ARG A 130 6.02 -15.87 10.95
C ARG A 130 6.68 -15.20 12.14
N GLU A 131 7.60 -15.95 12.75
CA GLU A 131 8.56 -15.44 13.74
C GLU A 131 9.94 -15.37 13.08
N GLY A 132 10.73 -14.36 13.47
CA GLY A 132 12.12 -14.28 13.04
C GLY A 132 12.65 -12.86 13.14
N PRO A 133 13.98 -12.68 13.07
CA PRO A 133 14.51 -11.37 12.74
C PRO A 133 14.01 -11.04 11.32
N PHE A 134 13.28 -9.95 11.17
CA PHE A 134 13.09 -9.33 9.87
C PHE A 134 14.26 -8.39 9.72
N ASP A 135 15.16 -8.71 8.79
CA ASP A 135 16.24 -7.80 8.43
C ASP A 135 15.60 -6.46 8.03
N SER A 136 16.07 -5.40 8.67
CA SER A 136 15.62 -4.03 8.50
C SER A 136 16.33 -3.34 7.36
#